data_AF-A0ABD1VBL7-F1
#
_entry.id   AF-A0ABD1VBL7-F1
#
_cell.length_a   1.000
_cell.length_b   1.000
_cell.length_c   1.000
_cell.angle_alpha   90.00
_cell.angle_beta   90.00
_cell.angle_gamma   90.00
#
_symmetry.space_group_name_H-M   'P 1'
#
loop_
_entity.id
_entity.type
_entity.pdbx_description
1 polymer ?
#
loop_
_entity_poly.entity_id
_entity_poly.type
_entity_poly.pdbx_seq_one_letter_code
_entity_poly.pdbx_strand_id
1 'polypeptide(L)'
;MIEKQSKTKLRHLQPWHYPFPPPQPPLLSCLFCTSPSSSAALMPLRLKYSIAPNLTGGGPRPIGTKLANLSPFIRDVILQFGYQEVGHLRAIKRTIPGFPRPLLNLSAESFATIMNNAFERPLWPPFDPYANDINFLLASYAIPYVGLTGYVGTIPNLQSSTARSLVAGLLGVEAVLRLLLYEHALEKVVPYEITVAEFTNRISNLRNKLGNAGVKDEGLIVNPLQGAEGIYKGNVLVGDQSSLSYGRTPEEILRIVYGTGKETTPGGFYPNGAAGRIAKSYLAV
;
A
#
# COMPACT_ATOMS: atom_id res chain seq x y z
N MET A 1 -35.53 -21.19 13.09
CA MET A 1 -35.37 -20.73 14.48
C MET A 1 -34.18 -19.78 14.51
N ILE A 2 -34.30 -18.49 14.83
CA ILE A 2 -35.44 -17.71 15.35
C ILE A 2 -35.82 -16.60 14.35
N GLU A 3 -37.06 -16.15 14.42
CA GLU A 3 -37.71 -15.20 13.51
C GLU A 3 -38.09 -13.91 14.28
N LYS A 4 -38.19 -12.74 13.60
CA LYS A 4 -38.88 -11.50 14.07
C LYS A 4 -38.25 -10.78 15.30
N GLN A 5 -38.24 -9.46 15.49
CA GLN A 5 -38.75 -8.24 14.80
C GLN A 5 -37.64 -7.14 14.86
N SER A 6 -37.69 -5.95 14.23
CA SER A 6 -38.84 -5.16 13.78
C SER A 6 -38.57 -4.28 12.55
N LYS A 7 -39.65 -3.98 11.81
CA LYS A 7 -39.71 -2.92 10.81
C LYS A 7 -40.31 -1.67 11.47
N THR A 8 -39.69 -0.49 11.38
CA THR A 8 -40.41 0.78 11.59
C THR A 8 -39.77 1.93 10.78
N LYS A 9 -40.61 2.57 9.94
CA LYS A 9 -40.45 3.91 9.32
C LYS A 9 -39.20 4.21 8.49
N LEU A 10 -39.25 3.79 7.22
CA LEU A 10 -38.77 4.62 6.09
C LEU A 10 -39.73 5.81 5.90
N ARG A 11 -39.31 7.05 6.20
CA ARG A 11 -39.84 8.30 5.58
C ARG A 11 -38.76 9.40 5.59
N HIS A 12 -38.76 10.22 4.54
CA HIS A 12 -37.96 11.44 4.34
C HIS A 12 -36.46 11.27 4.09
N LEU A 13 -36.14 10.88 2.85
CA LEU A 13 -34.91 11.32 2.19
C LEU A 13 -35.09 12.78 1.74
N GLN A 14 -34.20 13.67 2.17
CA GLN A 14 -33.91 14.93 1.47
C GLN A 14 -32.40 15.03 1.23
N PRO A 15 -31.97 15.63 0.11
CA PRO A 15 -30.57 15.65 -0.28
C PRO A 15 -29.77 16.67 0.55
N TRP A 16 -28.73 16.17 1.23
CA TRP A 16 -27.74 17.00 1.91
C TRP A 16 -27.01 17.90 0.91
N HIS A 17 -27.42 19.17 0.86
CA HIS A 17 -26.62 20.21 0.23
C HIS A 17 -25.43 20.49 1.15
N TYR A 18 -24.20 20.40 0.62
CA TYR A 18 -22.98 20.81 1.31
C TYR A 18 -22.72 22.31 1.06
N PRO A 19 -22.79 23.18 2.09
CA PRO A 19 -22.47 24.60 1.95
C PRO A 19 -21.11 24.89 2.58
N PHE A 20 -20.04 24.28 2.06
CA PHE A 20 -18.67 24.62 2.43
C PHE A 20 -17.83 24.78 1.16
N PRO A 21 -17.16 25.93 0.95
CA PRO A 21 -16.20 26.07 -0.14
C PRO A 21 -15.02 25.10 0.09
N PRO A 22 -14.46 24.50 -0.96
CA PRO A 22 -13.33 23.59 -0.81
C PRO A 22 -12.12 24.34 -0.22
N PRO A 23 -11.53 23.87 0.90
CA PRO A 23 -10.34 24.49 1.44
C PRO A 23 -9.18 24.33 0.46
N GLN A 24 -8.55 25.45 0.08
CA GLN A 24 -7.38 25.41 -0.80
C GLN A 24 -6.17 24.76 -0.08
N PRO A 25 -5.34 23.97 -0.79
CA PRO A 25 -4.56 22.92 -0.16
C PRO A 25 -3.16 23.34 0.30
N PRO A 26 -2.68 22.76 1.40
CA PRO A 26 -1.30 22.34 1.54
C PRO A 26 -1.19 20.81 1.38
N LEU A 27 -0.38 20.37 0.41
CA LEU A 27 -0.07 18.98 0.11
C LEU A 27 0.70 18.30 1.26
N LEU A 28 0.44 17.02 1.54
CA LEU A 28 1.38 15.94 1.90
C LEU A 28 0.59 14.63 2.14
N SER A 29 1.17 13.45 1.89
CA SER A 29 0.42 12.16 1.81
C SER A 29 1.23 10.95 2.30
N CYS A 30 0.71 10.11 3.19
CA CYS A 30 1.42 8.95 3.77
C CYS A 30 1.90 7.83 2.82
N LEU A 31 2.81 6.99 3.34
CA LEU A 31 3.89 6.22 2.67
C LEU A 31 4.76 7.06 1.71
N PHE A 32 4.14 7.90 0.91
CA PHE A 32 4.69 9.02 0.15
C PHE A 32 4.98 10.28 1.03
N CYS A 33 5.04 10.15 2.37
CA CYS A 33 4.94 11.27 3.34
C CYS A 33 6.23 12.05 3.51
N THR A 34 6.62 12.73 2.46
CA THR A 34 8.01 13.08 2.22
C THR A 34 8.09 14.36 1.42
N SER A 35 8.70 15.39 2.00
CA SER A 35 8.95 16.64 1.28
C SER A 35 9.91 16.35 0.11
N PRO A 36 9.55 16.63 -1.15
CA PRO A 36 10.46 16.45 -2.27
C PRO A 36 11.69 17.35 -2.12
N SER A 37 12.80 16.91 -2.72
CA SER A 37 14.02 17.72 -2.84
C SER A 37 13.98 18.51 -4.15
N SER A 38 14.15 19.83 -4.07
CA SER A 38 14.17 20.72 -5.24
C SER A 38 15.60 21.04 -5.67
N SER A 39 15.79 21.20 -6.98
CA SER A 39 16.91 21.96 -7.55
C SER A 39 16.34 22.97 -8.56
N ALA A 40 16.81 24.22 -8.49
CA ALA A 40 16.67 25.37 -9.40
C ALA A 40 15.37 25.53 -10.26
N ALA A 41 14.69 26.68 -10.31
CA ALA A 41 14.90 28.01 -9.71
C ALA A 41 13.57 28.79 -9.63
N LEU A 42 13.63 30.01 -9.06
CA LEU A 42 12.52 30.97 -8.83
C LEU A 42 11.55 30.63 -7.67
N MET A 43 11.60 31.49 -6.65
CA MET A 43 10.69 31.59 -5.51
C MET A 43 9.85 32.89 -5.67
N PRO A 44 8.62 33.00 -5.11
CA PRO A 44 8.37 32.69 -3.69
C PRO A 44 6.98 32.11 -3.32
N LEU A 45 6.96 30.93 -2.71
CA LEU A 45 6.12 30.58 -1.55
C LEU A 45 6.53 29.20 -1.00
N ARG A 46 7.35 29.19 0.06
CA ARG A 46 7.87 27.96 0.67
C ARG A 46 6.79 27.26 1.51
N LEU A 47 6.25 26.14 1.04
CA LEU A 47 5.52 25.21 1.92
C LEU A 47 6.53 24.55 2.88
N LYS A 48 6.58 25.09 4.11
CA LYS A 48 7.60 24.80 5.13
C LYS A 48 7.14 23.78 6.18
N TYR A 49 6.06 23.04 5.91
CA TYR A 49 5.34 22.24 6.91
C TYR A 49 5.44 20.74 6.64
N SER A 50 6.13 20.02 7.53
CA SER A 50 6.04 18.57 7.64
C SER A 50 4.80 18.18 8.44
N ILE A 51 4.00 17.23 7.95
CA ILE A 51 2.89 16.67 8.74
C ILE A 51 3.45 15.82 9.89
N ALA A 52 3.07 16.16 11.12
CA ALA A 52 3.34 15.40 12.35
C ALA A 52 4.77 14.77 12.43
N PRO A 53 5.85 15.59 12.34
CA PRO A 53 7.22 15.08 12.18
C PRO A 53 7.69 14.20 13.33
N ASN A 54 7.14 14.38 14.54
CA ASN A 54 7.36 13.53 15.71
C ASN A 54 6.97 12.06 15.48
N LEU A 55 6.03 11.76 14.57
CA LEU A 55 5.67 10.38 14.22
C LEU A 55 6.80 9.65 13.49
N THR A 56 7.79 10.35 12.92
CA THR A 56 9.01 9.69 12.39
C THR A 56 9.92 9.13 13.49
N GLY A 57 9.82 9.63 14.73
CA GLY A 57 10.73 9.29 15.83
C GLY A 57 12.19 9.70 15.57
N GLY A 58 12.44 10.71 14.71
CA GLY A 58 13.78 11.12 14.30
C GLY A 58 14.39 10.26 13.17
N GLY A 59 13.64 9.31 12.61
CA GLY A 59 14.10 8.47 11.51
C GLY A 59 14.41 9.24 10.21
N PRO A 60 15.43 8.82 9.43
CA PRO A 60 15.89 9.54 8.23
C PRO A 60 14.79 9.73 7.20
N ARG A 61 14.90 10.79 6.39
CA ARG A 61 13.96 11.04 5.28
C ARG A 61 14.12 9.96 4.19
N PRO A 62 13.03 9.51 3.55
CA PRO A 62 13.10 8.60 2.42
C PRO A 62 13.78 9.22 1.20
N ILE A 63 14.29 8.35 0.33
CA ILE A 63 15.04 8.70 -0.87
C ILE A 63 14.11 8.77 -2.08
N GLY A 64 14.37 9.73 -2.96
CA GLY A 64 13.87 9.77 -4.35
C GLY A 64 12.39 10.12 -4.53
N THR A 65 11.71 10.56 -3.48
CA THR A 65 10.28 10.86 -3.55
C THR A 65 9.99 12.16 -4.29
N LYS A 66 9.00 12.09 -5.18
CA LYS A 66 8.56 13.20 -6.04
C LYS A 66 7.05 13.42 -5.86
N LEU A 67 6.56 14.57 -6.30
CA LEU A 67 5.13 14.81 -6.46
C LEU A 67 4.66 14.08 -7.71
N ALA A 68 3.67 13.20 -7.57
CA ALA A 68 3.07 12.49 -8.70
C ALA A 68 2.15 13.40 -9.53
N ASN A 69 2.16 13.21 -10.85
CA ASN A 69 1.26 13.89 -11.77
C ASN A 69 -0.12 13.21 -11.78
N LEU A 70 -0.92 13.47 -10.74
CA LEU A 70 -2.23 12.84 -10.54
C LEU A 70 -3.40 13.72 -11.01
N SER A 71 -4.44 13.10 -11.55
CA SER A 71 -5.74 13.75 -11.80
C SER A 71 -6.39 14.23 -10.50
N PRO A 72 -7.35 15.18 -10.53
CA PRO A 72 -7.97 15.71 -9.31
C PRO A 72 -8.62 14.63 -8.43
N PHE A 73 -9.26 13.62 -9.03
CA PHE A 73 -9.92 12.54 -8.30
C PHE A 73 -8.92 11.60 -7.61
N ILE A 74 -7.96 11.05 -8.36
CA ILE A 74 -6.94 10.15 -7.79
C ILE A 74 -6.08 10.88 -6.76
N ARG A 75 -5.76 12.16 -7.01
CA ARG A 75 -5.06 13.01 -6.03
C ARG A 75 -5.82 13.13 -4.71
N ASP A 76 -7.14 13.36 -4.76
CA ASP A 76 -7.96 13.47 -3.55
C ASP A 76 -7.98 12.15 -2.77
N VAL A 77 -8.25 11.02 -3.44
CA VAL A 77 -8.27 9.69 -2.80
C VAL A 77 -6.92 9.36 -2.15
N ILE A 78 -5.81 9.60 -2.85
CA ILE A 78 -4.46 9.37 -2.32
C ILE A 78 -4.12 10.32 -1.16
N LEU A 79 -4.60 11.57 -1.18
CA LEU A 79 -4.49 12.48 -0.03
C LEU A 79 -5.28 11.96 1.17
N GLN A 80 -6.50 11.43 0.98
CA GLN A 80 -7.30 10.85 2.06
C GLN A 80 -6.57 9.69 2.76
N PHE A 81 -6.07 8.68 2.02
CA PHE A 81 -5.22 7.64 2.59
C PHE A 81 -3.99 8.25 3.27
N GLY A 82 -3.44 9.28 2.65
CA GLY A 82 -2.29 9.99 3.15
C GLY A 82 -2.48 10.67 4.50
N TYR A 83 -3.70 11.08 4.85
CA TYR A 83 -4.04 11.61 6.18
C TYR A 83 -4.49 10.51 7.16
N GLN A 84 -5.19 9.46 6.68
CA GLN A 84 -5.64 8.33 7.51
C GLN A 84 -4.46 7.57 8.13
N GLU A 85 -3.43 7.28 7.34
CA GLU A 85 -2.22 6.59 7.80
C GLU A 85 -1.39 7.41 8.81
N VAL A 86 -1.49 8.74 8.80
CA VAL A 86 -0.94 9.60 9.88
C VAL A 86 -1.73 9.38 11.18
N GLY A 87 -3.03 9.12 11.07
CA GLY A 87 -3.87 8.62 12.16
C GLY A 87 -3.44 7.25 12.66
N HIS A 88 -3.18 6.30 11.75
CA HIS A 88 -2.69 4.95 12.08
C HIS A 88 -1.37 4.98 12.85
N LEU A 89 -0.36 5.71 12.35
CA LEU A 89 0.91 5.89 13.04
C LEU A 89 0.75 6.52 14.43
N ARG A 90 -0.20 7.46 14.59
CA ARG A 90 -0.53 8.07 15.88
C ARG A 90 -1.21 7.08 16.84
N ALA A 91 -2.08 6.21 16.34
CA ALA A 91 -2.72 5.16 17.13
C ALA A 91 -1.68 4.12 17.61
N ILE A 92 -0.88 3.59 16.68
CA ILE A 92 0.19 2.62 16.97
C ILE A 92 1.14 3.17 18.06
N LYS A 93 1.65 4.39 17.90
CA LYS A 93 2.57 5.02 18.87
C LYS A 93 1.94 5.35 20.23
N ARG A 94 0.61 5.39 20.34
CA ARG A 94 -0.08 5.55 21.63
C ARG A 94 -0.29 4.21 22.34
N THR A 95 -0.42 3.12 21.60
CA THR A 95 -0.72 1.78 22.15
C THR A 95 0.52 0.96 22.46
N ILE A 96 1.59 1.07 21.66
CA ILE A 96 2.82 0.28 21.83
C ILE A 96 4.09 1.15 21.72
N PRO A 97 5.19 0.77 22.38
CA PRO A 97 6.50 1.38 22.17
C PRO A 97 6.93 1.24 20.70
N GLY A 98 7.00 2.36 19.99
CA GLY A 98 7.49 2.43 18.61
C GLY A 98 9.01 2.55 18.52
N PHE A 99 9.52 2.51 17.30
CA PHE A 99 10.91 2.80 16.96
C PHE A 99 10.99 3.93 15.91
N PRO A 100 12.16 4.57 15.70
CA PRO A 100 12.37 5.53 14.62
C PRO A 100 12.14 4.88 13.25
N ARG A 101 11.49 5.60 12.32
CA ARG A 101 11.27 5.10 10.95
C ARG A 101 12.62 4.69 10.32
N PRO A 102 12.75 3.50 9.71
CA PRO A 102 13.95 3.14 8.95
C PRO A 102 14.12 4.02 7.69
N LEU A 103 15.26 3.91 7.03
CA LEU A 103 15.47 4.54 5.71
C LEU A 103 14.61 3.81 4.67
N LEU A 104 13.78 4.57 3.95
CA LEU A 104 12.97 4.04 2.84
C LEU A 104 13.52 4.54 1.50
N ASN A 105 13.63 3.66 0.50
CA ASN A 105 13.97 4.03 -0.87
C ASN A 105 12.74 3.92 -1.77
N LEU A 106 12.10 5.06 -2.02
CA LEU A 106 10.88 5.21 -2.82
C LEU A 106 11.19 5.87 -4.16
N SER A 107 12.44 5.84 -4.60
CA SER A 107 12.90 6.42 -5.86
C SER A 107 12.28 5.71 -7.07
N ALA A 108 12.17 6.42 -8.20
CA ALA A 108 11.65 5.83 -9.44
C ALA A 108 12.49 4.63 -9.89
N GLU A 109 13.80 4.68 -9.65
CA GLU A 109 14.76 3.61 -9.92
C GLU A 109 14.50 2.36 -9.06
N SER A 110 14.08 2.53 -7.80
CA SER A 110 13.65 1.45 -6.90
C SER A 110 12.40 0.75 -7.43
N PHE A 111 11.37 1.52 -7.80
CA PHE A 111 10.14 0.98 -8.39
C PHE A 111 10.38 0.35 -9.77
N ALA A 112 11.21 0.96 -10.63
CA ALA A 112 11.60 0.39 -11.90
C ALA A 112 12.30 -0.97 -11.73
N THR A 113 13.19 -1.11 -10.76
CA THR A 113 13.86 -2.38 -10.44
C THR A 113 12.84 -3.45 -10.05
N ILE A 114 11.85 -3.11 -9.23
CA ILE A 114 10.79 -4.03 -8.79
C ILE A 114 9.89 -4.45 -9.96
N MET A 115 9.49 -3.51 -10.83
CA MET A 115 8.70 -3.85 -12.01
C MET A 115 9.51 -4.70 -13.00
N ASN A 116 10.80 -4.40 -13.22
CA ASN A 116 11.67 -5.23 -14.05
C ASN A 116 11.77 -6.66 -13.51
N ASN A 117 11.86 -6.84 -12.19
CA ASN A 117 11.84 -8.15 -11.55
C ASN A 117 10.48 -8.87 -11.68
N ALA A 118 9.37 -8.14 -11.67
CA ALA A 118 8.02 -8.69 -11.87
C ALA A 118 7.76 -9.16 -13.31
N PHE A 119 8.35 -8.47 -14.29
CA PHE A 119 8.31 -8.85 -15.70
C PHE A 119 9.44 -9.79 -16.13
N GLU A 120 10.40 -10.06 -15.25
CA GLU A 120 11.63 -10.83 -15.51
C GLU A 120 12.46 -10.29 -16.70
N ARG A 121 12.29 -9.00 -17.01
CA ARG A 121 12.99 -8.25 -18.05
C ARG A 121 12.95 -6.74 -17.76
N PRO A 122 13.90 -5.93 -18.25
CA PRO A 122 13.78 -4.48 -18.23
C PRO A 122 12.55 -3.99 -18.99
N LEU A 123 11.77 -3.10 -18.37
CA LEU A 123 10.79 -2.28 -19.06
C LEU A 123 11.49 -1.06 -19.70
N TRP A 124 11.01 -0.66 -20.88
CA TRP A 124 11.48 0.54 -21.57
C TRP A 124 10.30 1.45 -21.93
N PRO A 125 10.29 2.73 -21.50
CA PRO A 125 11.24 3.35 -20.58
C PRO A 125 11.17 2.71 -19.17
N PRO A 126 12.10 3.02 -18.25
CA PRO A 126 11.99 2.56 -16.86
C PRO A 126 10.67 2.99 -16.22
N PHE A 127 10.06 2.11 -15.41
CA PHE A 127 8.78 2.40 -14.76
C PHE A 127 8.93 3.53 -13.72
N ASP A 128 8.35 4.70 -14.04
CA ASP A 128 8.24 5.82 -13.10
C ASP A 128 6.89 5.80 -12.37
N PRO A 129 6.86 5.60 -11.04
CA PRO A 129 5.63 5.60 -10.24
C PRO A 129 4.98 7.00 -10.15
N TYR A 130 5.68 8.07 -10.53
CA TYR A 130 5.21 9.46 -10.40
C TYR A 130 4.60 10.04 -11.68
N ALA A 131 4.63 9.30 -12.79
CA ALA A 131 4.30 9.81 -14.12
C ALA A 131 2.81 10.12 -14.37
N ASN A 132 1.90 9.30 -13.83
CA ASN A 132 0.46 9.40 -14.04
C ASN A 132 -0.31 8.58 -12.97
N ASP A 133 -1.64 8.65 -13.01
CA ASP A 133 -2.56 7.92 -12.11
C ASP A 133 -2.32 6.41 -12.08
N ILE A 134 -2.32 5.74 -13.24
CA ILE A 134 -2.19 4.28 -13.35
C ILE A 134 -0.83 3.81 -12.80
N ASN A 135 0.26 4.48 -13.17
CA ASN A 135 1.59 4.19 -12.65
C ASN A 135 1.63 4.35 -11.12
N PHE A 136 1.01 5.41 -10.59
CA PHE A 136 0.98 5.65 -9.14
C PHE A 136 0.13 4.63 -8.40
N LEU A 137 -1.02 4.23 -8.95
CA LEU A 137 -1.86 3.18 -8.40
C LEU A 137 -1.16 1.82 -8.42
N LEU A 138 -0.47 1.46 -9.51
CA LEU A 138 0.33 0.23 -9.61
C LEU A 138 1.52 0.22 -8.64
N ALA A 139 2.20 1.36 -8.47
CA ALA A 139 3.23 1.52 -7.45
C ALA A 139 2.66 1.39 -6.02
N SER A 140 1.49 2.00 -5.80
CA SER A 140 0.71 1.90 -4.56
C SER A 140 0.08 0.53 -4.35
N TYR A 141 0.08 -0.36 -5.35
CA TYR A 141 -0.38 -1.75 -5.21
C TYR A 141 0.74 -2.69 -4.78
N ALA A 142 1.99 -2.40 -5.15
CA ALA A 142 3.15 -3.25 -4.89
C ALA A 142 3.53 -3.38 -3.40
N ILE A 143 3.11 -2.44 -2.53
CA ILE A 143 3.54 -2.38 -1.11
C ILE A 143 2.41 -2.65 -0.09
N PRO A 144 1.25 -1.95 -0.09
CA PRO A 144 0.31 -1.95 1.03
C PRO A 144 -0.35 -3.31 1.33
N TYR A 145 -0.55 -4.15 0.30
CA TYR A 145 -1.04 -5.53 0.47
C TYR A 145 -0.07 -6.39 1.32
N VAL A 146 1.23 -6.09 1.27
CA VAL A 146 2.23 -6.70 2.15
C VAL A 146 1.95 -6.29 3.60
N GLY A 147 1.56 -5.03 3.84
CA GLY A 147 1.09 -4.56 5.15
C GLY A 147 -0.17 -5.28 5.64
N LEU A 148 -1.20 -5.39 4.81
CA LEU A 148 -2.46 -6.08 5.17
C LEU A 148 -2.21 -7.55 5.51
N THR A 149 -1.51 -8.30 4.65
CA THR A 149 -1.23 -9.72 4.91
C THR A 149 -0.26 -9.93 6.08
N GLY A 150 0.60 -8.96 6.37
CA GLY A 150 1.39 -8.90 7.60
C GLY A 150 0.52 -8.70 8.85
N TYR A 151 -0.49 -7.83 8.82
CA TYR A 151 -1.44 -7.66 9.92
C TYR A 151 -2.24 -8.95 10.18
N VAL A 152 -2.79 -9.58 9.14
CA VAL A 152 -3.52 -10.85 9.27
C VAL A 152 -2.63 -11.96 9.86
N GLY A 153 -1.39 -12.12 9.37
CA GLY A 153 -0.44 -13.08 9.94
C GLY A 153 0.03 -12.75 11.36
N THR A 154 -0.01 -11.47 11.75
CA THR A 154 0.41 -11.02 13.09
C THR A 154 -0.69 -11.21 14.14
N ILE A 155 -1.97 -11.00 13.82
CA ILE A 155 -3.09 -11.02 14.78
C ILE A 155 -3.11 -12.27 15.70
N PRO A 156 -2.95 -13.51 15.20
CA PRO A 156 -2.94 -14.71 16.05
C PRO A 156 -1.80 -14.71 17.10
N ASN A 157 -0.68 -14.07 16.78
CA ASN A 157 0.53 -14.05 17.61
C ASN A 157 0.53 -12.95 18.67
N LEU A 158 -0.35 -11.94 18.54
CA LEU A 158 -0.50 -10.86 19.52
C LEU A 158 -1.13 -11.40 20.81
N GLN A 159 -0.52 -11.13 21.96
CA GLN A 159 -1.03 -11.56 23.27
C GLN A 159 -2.03 -10.56 23.88
N SER A 160 -1.85 -9.26 23.63
CA SER A 160 -2.73 -8.20 24.13
C SER A 160 -4.00 -8.08 23.27
N SER A 161 -5.17 -8.11 23.91
CA SER A 161 -6.45 -7.79 23.27
C SER A 161 -6.46 -6.38 22.67
N THR A 162 -5.91 -5.38 23.38
CA THR A 162 -5.75 -4.01 22.88
C THR A 162 -4.92 -3.96 21.60
N ALA A 163 -3.83 -4.74 21.52
CA ALA A 163 -3.02 -4.83 20.30
C ALA A 163 -3.77 -5.53 19.15
N ARG A 164 -4.54 -6.59 19.43
CA ARG A 164 -5.40 -7.25 18.43
C ARG A 164 -6.46 -6.29 17.88
N SER A 165 -7.18 -5.58 18.76
CA SER A 165 -8.20 -4.61 18.36
C SER A 165 -7.62 -3.44 17.57
N LEU A 166 -6.42 -2.95 17.95
CA LEU A 166 -5.70 -1.96 17.16
C LEU A 166 -5.42 -2.49 15.75
N VAL A 167 -4.74 -3.64 15.62
CA VAL A 167 -4.31 -4.17 14.32
C VAL A 167 -5.50 -4.54 13.43
N ALA A 168 -6.58 -5.09 14.00
CA ALA A 168 -7.83 -5.34 13.27
C ALA A 168 -8.44 -4.03 12.71
N GLY A 169 -8.37 -2.93 13.46
CA GLY A 169 -8.83 -1.62 13.01
C GLY A 169 -8.00 -0.98 11.88
N LEU A 170 -6.80 -1.50 11.59
CA LEU A 170 -5.91 -0.98 10.54
C LEU A 170 -6.13 -1.64 9.16
N LEU A 171 -6.98 -2.67 9.06
CA LEU A 171 -7.15 -3.48 7.84
C LEU A 171 -7.94 -2.78 6.72
N GLY A 172 -8.64 -1.67 6.98
CA GLY A 172 -9.70 -1.16 6.11
C GLY A 172 -9.30 -0.44 4.81
N VAL A 173 -8.02 -0.12 4.59
CA VAL A 173 -7.60 0.82 3.51
C VAL A 173 -7.42 0.15 2.14
N GLU A 174 -6.98 -1.10 2.11
CA GLU A 174 -6.32 -1.66 0.91
C GLU A 174 -7.28 -1.97 -0.25
N ALA A 175 -8.51 -2.41 0.05
CA ALA A 175 -9.51 -2.81 -0.93
C ALA A 175 -9.83 -1.72 -1.97
N VAL A 176 -9.69 -0.44 -1.61
CA VAL A 176 -9.98 0.69 -2.51
C VAL A 176 -8.93 0.82 -3.63
N LEU A 177 -7.65 0.54 -3.36
CA LEU A 177 -6.61 0.58 -4.39
C LEU A 177 -6.82 -0.53 -5.44
N ARG A 178 -7.22 -1.72 -4.98
CA ARG A 178 -7.58 -2.82 -5.89
C ARG A 178 -8.83 -2.51 -6.70
N LEU A 179 -9.84 -1.88 -6.10
CA LEU A 179 -11.05 -1.45 -6.79
C LEU A 179 -10.76 -0.42 -7.90
N LEU A 180 -9.96 0.61 -7.61
CA LEU A 180 -9.56 1.62 -8.60
C LEU A 180 -8.80 0.98 -9.77
N LEU A 181 -7.81 0.12 -9.50
CA LEU A 181 -7.11 -0.59 -10.57
C LEU A 181 -8.02 -1.58 -11.32
N TYR A 182 -9.08 -2.11 -10.69
CA TYR A 182 -10.04 -3.00 -11.34
C TYR A 182 -10.91 -2.28 -12.37
N GLU A 183 -11.28 -1.02 -12.10
CA GLU A 183 -11.96 -0.15 -13.08
C GLU A 183 -11.12 0.01 -14.36
N HIS A 184 -9.80 0.14 -14.20
CA HIS A 184 -8.83 0.23 -15.29
C HIS A 184 -8.26 -1.12 -15.76
N ALA A 185 -8.79 -2.28 -15.34
CA ALA A 185 -8.13 -3.58 -15.51
C ALA A 185 -7.75 -3.95 -16.96
N LEU A 186 -8.56 -3.51 -17.93
CA LEU A 186 -8.34 -3.75 -19.37
C LEU A 186 -7.62 -2.61 -20.09
N GLU A 187 -7.36 -1.50 -19.41
CA GLU A 187 -6.58 -0.37 -19.94
C GLU A 187 -5.11 -0.78 -20.09
N LYS A 188 -4.46 -0.29 -21.14
CA LYS A 188 -3.02 -0.47 -21.37
C LYS A 188 -2.22 0.57 -20.59
N VAL A 189 -1.24 0.11 -19.82
CA VAL A 189 -0.27 0.98 -19.15
C VAL A 189 0.69 1.53 -20.20
N VAL A 190 0.44 2.76 -20.66
CA VAL A 190 1.26 3.44 -21.67
C VAL A 190 2.67 3.72 -21.09
N PRO A 191 3.77 3.45 -21.83
CA PRO A 191 3.84 3.01 -23.23
C PRO A 191 4.15 1.50 -23.39
N TYR A 192 3.89 0.68 -22.37
CA TYR A 192 4.31 -0.74 -22.36
C TYR A 192 3.43 -1.66 -23.21
N GLU A 193 2.25 -1.19 -23.63
CA GLU A 193 1.22 -1.97 -24.33
C GLU A 193 0.66 -3.18 -23.55
N ILE A 194 0.91 -3.24 -22.25
CA ILE A 194 0.51 -4.30 -21.31
C ILE A 194 -0.66 -3.80 -20.45
N THR A 195 -1.64 -4.65 -20.17
CA THR A 195 -2.83 -4.24 -19.40
C THR A 195 -2.56 -4.09 -17.90
N VAL A 196 -3.38 -3.29 -17.20
CA VAL A 196 -3.36 -3.19 -15.74
C VAL A 196 -3.59 -4.56 -15.06
N ALA A 197 -4.45 -5.41 -15.63
CA ALA A 197 -4.65 -6.78 -15.16
C ALA A 197 -3.38 -7.65 -15.29
N GLU A 198 -2.63 -7.54 -16.39
CA GLU A 198 -1.34 -8.25 -16.49
C GLU A 198 -0.30 -7.66 -15.53
N PHE A 199 -0.18 -6.32 -15.45
CA PHE A 199 0.73 -5.66 -14.50
C PHE A 199 0.50 -6.13 -13.06
N THR A 200 -0.75 -6.15 -12.61
CA THR A 200 -1.08 -6.63 -11.25
C THR A 200 -0.78 -8.11 -11.06
N ASN A 201 -1.10 -8.99 -12.03
CA ASN A 201 -0.71 -10.40 -12.01
C ASN A 201 0.81 -10.61 -11.91
N ARG A 202 1.61 -9.82 -12.64
CA ARG A 202 3.09 -9.87 -12.58
C ARG A 202 3.61 -9.46 -11.21
N ILE A 203 3.08 -8.36 -10.65
CA ILE A 203 3.42 -7.88 -9.30
C ILE A 203 3.05 -8.92 -8.23
N SER A 204 1.92 -9.61 -8.39
CA SER A 204 1.50 -10.68 -7.47
C SER A 204 2.40 -11.91 -7.52
N ASN A 205 2.73 -12.37 -8.73
CA ASN A 205 3.66 -13.47 -8.92
C ASN A 205 5.03 -13.17 -8.32
N LEU A 206 5.53 -11.93 -8.46
CA LEU A 206 6.76 -11.49 -7.78
C LEU A 206 6.64 -11.59 -6.25
N ARG A 207 5.53 -11.10 -5.66
CA ARG A 207 5.33 -11.14 -4.20
C ARG A 207 5.23 -12.57 -3.65
N ASN A 208 4.62 -13.50 -4.39
CA ASN A 208 4.60 -14.92 -4.03
C ASN A 208 6.00 -15.56 -4.15
N LYS A 209 6.73 -15.28 -5.25
CA LYS A 209 8.11 -15.73 -5.49
C LYS A 209 9.08 -15.26 -4.40
N LEU A 210 8.99 -13.99 -4.01
CA LEU A 210 9.82 -13.40 -2.94
C LEU A 210 9.44 -13.92 -1.55
N GLY A 211 8.15 -14.13 -1.24
CA GLY A 211 7.72 -14.70 0.04
C GLY A 211 8.23 -16.14 0.24
N ASN A 212 8.31 -16.92 -0.85
CA ASN A 212 8.79 -18.30 -0.88
C ASN A 212 7.99 -19.24 0.04
N ALA A 213 6.65 -19.08 0.04
CA ALA A 213 5.72 -19.80 0.91
C ALA A 213 4.34 -20.03 0.25
N GLY A 214 4.32 -20.33 -1.05
CA GLY A 214 3.10 -20.57 -1.83
C GLY A 214 2.42 -19.30 -2.36
N VAL A 215 1.18 -19.46 -2.83
CA VAL A 215 0.33 -18.36 -3.31
C VAL A 215 -0.39 -17.72 -2.13
N LYS A 216 -0.18 -16.42 -1.94
CA LYS A 216 -0.81 -15.61 -0.88
C LYS A 216 -1.19 -14.21 -1.37
N ASP A 217 -1.32 -14.06 -2.68
CA ASP A 217 -1.69 -12.82 -3.37
C ASP A 217 -1.92 -13.14 -4.85
N GLU A 218 -2.83 -12.40 -5.47
CA GLU A 218 -3.29 -12.62 -6.85
C GLU A 218 -3.63 -11.28 -7.51
N GLY A 219 -3.49 -11.19 -8.84
CA GLY A 219 -3.84 -9.99 -9.59
C GLY A 219 -5.36 -9.82 -9.73
N LEU A 220 -5.77 -8.86 -10.56
CA LEU A 220 -7.16 -8.40 -10.62
C LEU A 220 -8.10 -9.30 -11.44
N ILE A 221 -7.54 -10.11 -12.35
CA ILE A 221 -8.26 -11.08 -13.17
C ILE A 221 -7.52 -12.42 -13.08
N VAL A 222 -8.22 -13.44 -12.59
CA VAL A 222 -7.70 -14.79 -12.35
C VAL A 222 -8.48 -15.85 -13.15
N ASN A 223 -8.00 -17.10 -13.13
CA ASN A 223 -8.81 -18.22 -13.60
C ASN A 223 -10.06 -18.35 -12.69
N PRO A 224 -11.27 -18.62 -13.22
CA PRO A 224 -12.47 -18.82 -12.41
C PRO A 224 -12.27 -19.76 -11.21
N LEU A 225 -11.52 -20.85 -11.37
CA LEU A 225 -11.23 -21.84 -10.32
C LEU A 225 -10.43 -21.28 -9.12
N GLN A 226 -9.81 -20.10 -9.28
CA GLN A 226 -9.06 -19.41 -8.22
C GLN A 226 -9.87 -18.28 -7.57
N GLY A 227 -10.85 -17.72 -8.28
CA GLY A 227 -11.68 -16.64 -7.74
C GLY A 227 -12.84 -17.14 -6.88
N ALA A 228 -13.69 -16.21 -6.46
CA ALA A 228 -14.78 -16.48 -5.53
C ALA A 228 -15.67 -17.65 -5.98
N GLU A 229 -15.94 -18.57 -5.03
CA GLU A 229 -16.69 -19.83 -5.21
C GLU A 229 -16.17 -20.73 -6.36
N GLY A 230 -14.95 -20.52 -6.86
CA GLY A 230 -14.37 -21.27 -7.98
C GLY A 230 -15.03 -20.99 -9.34
N ILE A 231 -15.83 -19.92 -9.45
CA ILE A 231 -16.64 -19.61 -10.65
C ILE A 231 -16.44 -18.20 -11.22
N TYR A 232 -15.86 -17.26 -10.47
CA TYR A 232 -15.76 -15.87 -10.88
C TYR A 232 -14.31 -15.45 -11.19
N LYS A 233 -14.09 -14.69 -12.28
CA LYS A 233 -12.74 -14.29 -12.73
C LYS A 233 -12.23 -12.97 -12.15
N GLY A 234 -13.12 -12.10 -11.68
CA GLY A 234 -12.76 -10.78 -11.15
C GLY A 234 -12.35 -10.86 -9.69
N ASN A 235 -11.21 -10.28 -9.33
CA ASN A 235 -10.55 -10.52 -8.06
C ASN A 235 -10.19 -9.19 -7.35
N VAL A 236 -11.22 -8.41 -7.01
CA VAL A 236 -11.05 -7.14 -6.30
C VAL A 236 -10.55 -7.38 -4.87
N LEU A 237 -11.13 -8.38 -4.18
CA LEU A 237 -10.72 -8.84 -2.86
C LEU A 237 -10.03 -10.20 -2.99
N VAL A 238 -8.78 -10.30 -2.56
CA VAL A 238 -8.02 -11.56 -2.60
C VAL A 238 -8.06 -12.25 -1.25
N GLY A 239 -8.40 -13.54 -1.29
CA GLY A 239 -8.35 -14.42 -0.13
C GLY A 239 -8.14 -15.88 -0.54
N ASP A 240 -8.21 -16.75 0.45
CA ASP A 240 -8.21 -18.20 0.29
C ASP A 240 -9.56 -18.72 -0.30
N GLN A 241 -9.75 -20.04 -0.29
CA GLN A 241 -10.99 -20.67 -0.76
C GLN A 241 -12.25 -20.22 0.00
N SER A 242 -12.12 -19.67 1.21
CA SER A 242 -13.21 -19.07 1.99
C SER A 242 -13.27 -17.55 1.84
N SER A 243 -12.57 -16.99 0.85
CA SER A 243 -12.36 -15.55 0.64
C SER A 243 -11.74 -14.81 1.84
N LEU A 244 -11.02 -15.52 2.72
CA LEU A 244 -10.32 -14.91 3.86
C LEU A 244 -8.95 -14.40 3.42
N SER A 245 -8.61 -13.16 3.79
CA SER A 245 -7.32 -12.56 3.45
C SER A 245 -6.15 -13.40 3.94
N TYR A 246 -5.12 -13.55 3.09
CA TYR A 246 -3.94 -14.36 3.41
C TYR A 246 -3.10 -13.78 4.55
N GLY A 247 -2.53 -14.65 5.40
CA GLY A 247 -1.54 -14.27 6.40
C GLY A 247 -0.10 -14.52 5.93
N ARG A 248 0.78 -13.54 6.08
CA ARG A 248 2.23 -13.67 5.86
C ARG A 248 3.01 -13.56 7.18
N THR A 249 4.03 -14.38 7.36
CA THR A 249 4.96 -14.31 8.50
C THR A 249 5.95 -13.15 8.34
N PRO A 250 6.62 -12.68 9.41
CA PRO A 250 7.58 -11.58 9.32
C PRO A 250 8.70 -11.84 8.30
N GLU A 251 9.13 -13.09 8.12
CA GLU A 251 10.18 -13.49 7.19
C GLU A 251 9.72 -13.28 5.74
N GLU A 252 8.51 -13.75 5.39
CA GLU A 252 7.89 -13.51 4.08
C GLU A 252 7.78 -12.01 3.78
N ILE A 253 7.36 -11.22 4.78
CA ILE A 253 7.25 -9.75 4.67
C ILE A 253 8.62 -9.13 4.36
N LEU A 254 9.66 -9.48 5.13
CA LEU A 254 11.01 -8.95 4.97
C LEU A 254 11.60 -9.29 3.59
N ARG A 255 11.49 -10.56 3.15
CA ARG A 255 11.93 -11.02 1.83
C ARG A 255 11.29 -10.21 0.69
N ILE A 256 10.01 -9.88 0.82
CA ILE A 256 9.26 -9.08 -0.17
C ILE A 256 9.70 -7.61 -0.13
N VAL A 257 9.70 -6.95 1.04
CA VAL A 257 9.99 -5.50 1.10
C VAL A 257 11.46 -5.16 0.82
N TYR A 258 12.36 -6.12 1.01
CA TYR A 258 13.76 -6.02 0.58
C TYR A 258 13.94 -6.30 -0.92
N GLY A 259 12.98 -6.98 -1.57
CA GLY A 259 13.07 -7.37 -2.98
C GLY A 259 14.13 -8.43 -3.31
N THR A 260 14.75 -9.03 -2.29
CA THR A 260 15.88 -9.96 -2.41
C THR A 260 15.49 -11.43 -2.30
N GLY A 261 14.28 -11.73 -1.80
CA GLY A 261 13.88 -13.10 -1.45
C GLY A 261 14.58 -13.62 -0.18
N LYS A 262 15.32 -12.77 0.55
CA LYS A 262 16.05 -13.13 1.78
C LYS A 262 15.83 -12.09 2.88
N GLU A 263 15.26 -12.51 3.99
CA GLU A 263 15.01 -11.74 5.22
C GLU A 263 16.30 -11.23 5.88
N THR A 264 17.45 -11.84 5.57
CA THR A 264 18.78 -11.45 6.04
C THR A 264 19.48 -10.43 5.15
N THR A 265 18.95 -10.17 3.94
CA THR A 265 19.62 -9.32 2.92
C THR A 265 18.76 -8.09 2.60
N PRO A 266 19.04 -6.92 3.21
CA PRO A 266 18.40 -5.65 2.89
C PRO A 266 18.50 -5.26 1.41
N GLY A 267 17.56 -4.41 0.98
CA GLY A 267 17.46 -3.98 -0.41
C GLY A 267 16.13 -3.27 -0.68
N GLY A 268 15.82 -3.05 -1.96
CA GLY A 268 14.50 -2.58 -2.42
C GLY A 268 14.04 -1.33 -1.69
N PHE A 269 12.89 -1.41 -1.02
CA PHE A 269 12.32 -0.30 -0.27
C PHE A 269 13.05 0.01 1.05
N TYR A 270 13.86 -0.91 1.58
CA TYR A 270 14.57 -0.77 2.86
C TYR A 270 16.07 -1.05 2.66
N PRO A 271 16.83 -0.14 2.01
CA PRO A 271 18.24 -0.39 1.65
C PRO A 271 19.14 -0.67 2.86
N ASN A 272 18.82 -0.11 4.03
CA ASN A 272 19.56 -0.33 5.28
C ASN A 272 18.85 -1.30 6.24
N GLY A 273 17.85 -2.03 5.74
CA GLY A 273 17.02 -2.95 6.50
C GLY A 273 15.83 -2.28 7.20
N ALA A 274 14.85 -3.11 7.56
CA ALA A 274 13.72 -2.71 8.40
C ALA A 274 14.16 -2.60 9.87
N ALA A 275 13.34 -1.95 10.69
CA ALA A 275 13.62 -1.70 12.10
C ALA A 275 12.66 -2.44 13.05
N GLY A 276 12.96 -2.39 14.35
CA GLY A 276 12.29 -3.20 15.37
C GLY A 276 13.01 -4.52 15.67
N ARG A 277 12.59 -5.21 16.73
CA ARG A 277 13.28 -6.41 17.26
C ARG A 277 13.35 -7.56 16.24
N ILE A 278 12.24 -7.84 15.56
CA ILE A 278 12.12 -8.98 14.63
C ILE A 278 12.95 -8.76 13.35
N ALA A 279 12.88 -7.57 12.76
CA ALA A 279 13.71 -7.26 11.58
C ALA A 279 15.20 -7.33 11.92
N LYS A 280 15.62 -6.80 13.07
CA LYS A 280 17.02 -6.80 13.50
C LYS A 280 17.57 -8.18 13.84
N SER A 281 16.76 -9.14 14.31
CA SER A 281 17.25 -10.50 14.59
C SER A 281 17.68 -11.25 13.33
N TYR A 282 17.17 -10.88 12.15
CA TYR A 282 17.59 -11.47 10.86
C TYR A 282 18.83 -10.79 10.25
N LEU A 283 19.22 -9.61 10.72
CA LEU A 283 20.38 -8.85 10.22
C LEU A 283 21.65 -9.02 11.09
N ALA A 284 21.55 -9.79 12.17
CA ALA A 284 22.64 -10.07 13.10
C ALA A 284 23.32 -11.44 12.84
N VAL A 285 23.18 -11.95 11.61
CA VAL A 285 23.65 -13.27 11.14
C VAL A 285 24.65 -13.07 10.01
#